data_AF-A0A8T4ZEH3-F1
#
_entry.id   AF-A0A8T4ZEH3-F1
#
_cell.length_a   1.000
_cell.length_b   1.000
_cell.length_c   1.000
_cell.angle_alpha   90.00
_cell.angle_beta   90.00
_cell.angle_gamma   90.00
#
_symmetry.space_group_name_H-M   'P 1'
#
loop_
_entity.id
_entity.type
_entity.pdbx_description
1 polymer ?
#
loop_
_entity_poly.entity_id
_entity_poly.type
_entity_poly.pdbx_seq_one_letter_code
_entity_poly.pdbx_strand_id
1 'polypeptide(L)'
;MMPRETFILSITVITLTGVLGYILYKWGTDSLGQITFKRLVEVSFNGNSALYFAIFILGLCMVAYSGYMLRSYSFAMQYLYTPAILAGLIMLFISRFLIGIPLSVTGVGKLTALLTALLVVGTALASHIIFKESFSVRVGLGIALGVLAVILIGEA
;
A
#
# COMPACT_ATOMS: atom_id res chain seq x y z
N MET A 1 -10.54 24.08 9.65
CA MET A 1 -11.25 22.85 10.07
C MET A 1 -12.04 22.32 8.88
N MET A 2 -11.91 21.03 8.56
CA MET A 2 -12.61 20.42 7.43
C MET A 2 -14.10 20.25 7.80
N PRO A 3 -15.06 20.56 6.91
CA PRO A 3 -16.47 20.28 7.17
C PRO A 3 -16.73 18.79 7.43
N ARG A 4 -17.56 18.46 8.41
CA ARG A 4 -17.87 17.07 8.82
C ARG A 4 -18.28 16.19 7.63
N GLU A 5 -19.07 16.73 6.71
CA GLU A 5 -19.53 16.02 5.51
C GLU A 5 -18.37 15.62 4.59
N THR A 6 -17.46 16.55 4.31
CA THR A 6 -16.27 16.29 3.47
C THR A 6 -15.31 15.29 4.12
N PHE A 7 -15.22 15.30 5.46
CA PHE A 7 -14.42 14.32 6.20
C PHE A 7 -15.01 12.91 6.08
N ILE A 8 -16.32 12.77 6.30
CA ILE A 8 -17.01 11.47 6.17
C ILE A 8 -16.89 10.97 4.73
N LEU A 9 -17.14 11.82 3.74
CA LEU A 9 -17.04 11.46 2.33
C LEU A 9 -15.63 10.97 1.96
N SER A 10 -14.58 11.63 2.47
CA SER A 10 -13.19 11.22 2.24
C SER A 10 -12.93 9.82 2.79
N ILE A 11 -13.36 9.54 4.03
CA ILE A 11 -13.22 8.21 4.63
C ILE A 11 -13.99 7.17 3.83
N THR A 12 -15.24 7.45 3.45
CA THR A 12 -16.06 6.53 2.67
C THR A 12 -15.40 6.18 1.33
N VAL A 13 -14.88 7.17 0.60
CA VAL A 13 -14.19 6.94 -0.68
C VAL A 13 -12.93 6.10 -0.47
N ILE A 14 -12.11 6.41 0.56
CA ILE A 14 -10.88 5.65 0.86
C ILE A 14 -11.23 4.19 1.21
N THR A 15 -12.25 3.96 2.02
CA THR A 15 -12.65 2.60 2.42
C THR A 15 -13.18 1.81 1.23
N LEU A 16 -14.07 2.39 0.42
CA LEU A 16 -14.65 1.70 -0.73
C LEU A 16 -13.60 1.38 -1.79
N THR A 17 -12.73 2.34 -2.11
CA THR A 17 -11.63 2.12 -3.06
C THR A 17 -10.66 1.06 -2.55
N GLY A 18 -10.36 1.05 -1.25
CA GLY A 18 -9.54 0.02 -0.61
C GLY A 18 -10.16 -1.37 -0.70
N VAL A 19 -11.44 -1.52 -0.36
CA VAL A 19 -12.16 -2.82 -0.41
C VAL A 19 -12.20 -3.35 -1.84
N LEU A 20 -12.58 -2.51 -2.82
CA LEU A 20 -12.59 -2.89 -4.23
C LEU A 20 -11.21 -3.29 -4.72
N GLY A 21 -10.18 -2.54 -4.33
CA GLY A 21 -8.78 -2.85 -4.63
C GLY A 21 -8.38 -4.24 -4.13
N TYR A 22 -8.71 -4.59 -2.88
CA TYR A 22 -8.41 -5.91 -2.33
C TYR A 22 -9.15 -7.05 -3.03
N ILE A 23 -10.40 -6.84 -3.41
CA ILE A 23 -11.19 -7.84 -4.16
C ILE A 23 -10.58 -8.08 -5.55
N LEU A 24 -10.31 -7.00 -6.30
CA LEU A 24 -9.69 -7.09 -7.61
C LEU A 24 -8.31 -7.74 -7.53
N TYR A 25 -7.54 -7.40 -6.50
CA TYR A 25 -6.22 -7.96 -6.30
C TYR A 25 -6.29 -9.45 -5.99
N LYS A 26 -7.19 -9.89 -5.09
CA LYS A 26 -7.39 -11.31 -4.80
C LYS A 26 -7.77 -12.08 -6.06
N TRP A 27 -8.75 -11.56 -6.81
CA TRP A 27 -9.19 -12.17 -8.05
C TRP A 27 -8.06 -12.31 -9.07
N GLY A 28 -7.24 -11.26 -9.22
CA GLY A 28 -6.03 -11.30 -10.03
C GLY A 28 -5.02 -12.34 -9.53
N THR A 29 -4.74 -12.40 -8.23
CA THR A 29 -3.77 -13.38 -7.68
C THR A 29 -4.26 -14.82 -7.82
N ASP A 30 -5.55 -15.07 -7.63
CA ASP A 30 -6.13 -16.42 -7.75
C ASP A 30 -6.03 -16.93 -9.19
N SER A 31 -6.14 -16.04 -10.18
CA SER A 31 -5.96 -16.39 -11.59
C SER A 31 -4.53 -16.82 -11.96
N LEU A 32 -3.53 -16.43 -11.17
CA LEU A 32 -2.10 -16.72 -11.41
C LEU A 32 -1.59 -17.94 -10.64
N GLY A 33 -2.44 -18.53 -9.78
CA GLY A 33 -2.08 -19.58 -8.83
C GLY A 33 -1.15 -19.08 -7.72
N GLN A 34 -0.34 -19.98 -7.14
CA GLN A 34 0.55 -19.61 -6.04
C GLN A 34 1.67 -18.68 -6.49
N ILE A 35 1.71 -17.46 -5.93
CA ILE A 35 2.73 -16.47 -6.19
C ILE A 35 3.85 -16.64 -5.17
N THR A 36 5.08 -16.80 -5.64
CA THR A 36 6.27 -16.88 -4.79
C THR A 36 7.25 -15.76 -5.16
N PHE A 37 8.16 -15.41 -4.24
CA PHE A 37 9.23 -14.45 -4.53
C PHE A 37 10.02 -14.82 -5.78
N LYS A 38 10.29 -16.11 -5.98
CA LYS A 38 11.00 -16.61 -7.16
C LYS A 38 10.26 -16.28 -8.46
N ARG A 39 8.95 -16.50 -8.51
CA ARG A 39 8.11 -16.18 -9.68
C ARG A 39 7.99 -14.67 -9.93
N LEU A 40 8.01 -13.85 -8.89
CA LEU A 40 7.94 -12.38 -9.04
C LEU A 40 9.22 -11.78 -9.63
N VAL A 41 10.37 -12.38 -9.36
CA VAL A 41 11.68 -11.93 -9.86
C VAL A 41 12.07 -12.69 -11.14
N GLU A 42 11.23 -13.62 -11.58
CA GLU A 42 11.48 -14.40 -12.79
C GLU A 42 11.39 -13.49 -14.02
N VAL A 43 12.53 -13.25 -14.65
CA VAL A 43 12.62 -12.48 -15.89
C VAL A 43 13.15 -13.38 -16.99
N SER A 44 12.30 -13.68 -17.98
CA SER A 44 12.73 -14.36 -19.19
C SER A 44 13.45 -13.36 -20.10
N PHE A 45 14.77 -13.40 -20.14
CA PHE A 45 15.58 -12.55 -21.03
C PHE A 45 15.60 -13.14 -22.45
N ASN A 46 14.86 -12.51 -23.35
CA ASN A 46 14.82 -12.75 -24.79
C ASN A 46 14.99 -11.38 -25.49
N GLY A 47 15.42 -11.33 -26.75
CA GLY A 47 15.60 -10.08 -27.50
C GLY A 47 14.35 -9.19 -27.47
N ASN A 48 13.16 -9.81 -27.53
CA ASN A 48 11.88 -9.10 -27.42
C ASN A 48 11.61 -8.55 -26.01
N SER A 49 11.94 -9.31 -24.95
CA SER A 49 11.68 -8.82 -23.58
C SER A 49 12.60 -7.66 -23.24
N ALA A 50 13.85 -7.67 -23.70
CA ALA A 50 14.76 -6.54 -23.54
C ALA A 50 14.20 -5.25 -24.19
N LEU A 51 13.63 -5.36 -25.40
CA LEU A 51 12.97 -4.24 -26.07
C LEU A 51 11.74 -3.74 -25.29
N TYR A 52 10.89 -4.65 -24.80
CA TYR A 52 9.73 -4.25 -23.99
C TYR A 52 10.13 -3.62 -22.65
N PHE A 53 11.20 -4.10 -22.01
CA PHE A 53 11.75 -3.45 -20.82
C PHE A 53 12.27 -2.04 -21.14
N ALA A 54 12.96 -1.85 -22.26
CA ALA A 54 13.43 -0.53 -22.67
C ALA A 54 12.26 0.45 -22.89
N ILE A 55 11.21 0.01 -23.59
CA ILE A 55 9.98 0.80 -23.78
C ILE A 55 9.32 1.12 -22.44
N PHE A 56 9.21 0.13 -21.55
CA PHE A 56 8.64 0.32 -20.22
C PHE A 56 9.40 1.37 -19.39
N ILE A 57 10.74 1.27 -19.35
CA ILE A 57 11.60 2.22 -18.64
C ILE A 57 11.47 3.62 -19.26
N LEU A 58 11.48 3.73 -20.59
CA LEU A 58 11.28 5.00 -21.27
C LEU A 58 9.92 5.61 -20.92
N GLY A 59 8.85 4.80 -20.91
CA GLY A 59 7.52 5.23 -20.48
C GLY A 59 7.50 5.75 -19.04
N LEU A 60 8.14 5.04 -18.10
CA LEU A 60 8.28 5.50 -16.72
C LEU A 60 9.02 6.84 -16.63
N CYS A 61 10.12 7.01 -17.37
CA CYS A 61 10.86 8.27 -17.43
C CYS A 61 10.00 9.41 -17.99
N MET A 62 9.22 9.16 -19.04
CA MET A 62 8.32 10.15 -19.62
C MET A 62 7.20 10.55 -18.66
N VAL A 63 6.59 9.59 -17.95
CA VAL A 63 5.58 9.87 -16.92
C VAL A 63 6.19 10.69 -15.78
N ALA A 64 7.36 10.28 -15.28
CA ALA A 64 8.03 10.99 -14.20
C ALA A 64 8.39 12.43 -14.58
N TYR A 65 8.94 12.63 -15.79
CA TYR A 65 9.30 13.96 -16.29
C TYR A 65 8.07 14.85 -16.50
N SER A 66 7.05 14.35 -17.21
CA SER A 66 5.83 15.12 -17.49
C SER A 66 5.08 15.47 -16.21
N GLY A 67 4.93 14.53 -15.29
CA GLY A 67 4.28 14.78 -14.01
C GLY A 67 5.05 15.75 -13.12
N TYR A 68 6.39 15.70 -13.13
CA TYR A 68 7.21 16.70 -12.45
C TYR A 68 7.00 18.11 -13.02
N MET A 69 6.94 18.26 -14.36
CA MET A 69 6.68 19.55 -14.99
C MET A 69 5.26 20.07 -14.71
N LEU A 70 4.28 19.17 -14.58
CA LEU A 70 2.90 19.51 -14.23
C LEU A 70 2.71 20.04 -12.80
N ARG A 71 3.74 19.93 -11.94
CA ARG A 71 3.67 20.44 -10.55
C ARG A 71 3.28 21.91 -10.47
N SER A 72 3.71 22.73 -11.43
CA SER A 72 3.40 24.16 -11.46
C SER A 72 1.96 24.47 -11.90
N TYR A 73 1.25 23.48 -12.43
CA TYR A 73 -0.08 23.65 -13.05
C TYR A 73 -1.19 22.92 -12.29
N SER A 74 -0.85 21.98 -11.40
CA SER A 74 -1.84 21.22 -10.64
C SER A 74 -1.33 20.93 -9.24
N PHE A 75 -2.14 21.29 -8.24
CA PHE A 75 -1.87 20.96 -6.84
C PHE A 75 -1.73 19.45 -6.62
N ALA A 76 -2.52 18.63 -7.32
CA ALA A 76 -2.41 17.18 -7.21
C ALA A 76 -1.04 16.68 -7.68
N MET A 77 -0.51 17.26 -8.76
CA MET A 77 0.84 16.94 -9.25
C MET A 77 1.92 17.49 -8.32
N GLN A 78 1.73 18.70 -7.77
CA GLN A 78 2.62 19.26 -6.74
C GLN A 78 2.71 18.34 -5.52
N TYR A 79 1.58 17.85 -5.03
CA TYR A 79 1.48 16.89 -3.92
C TYR A 79 2.17 15.57 -4.28
N LEU A 80 1.78 14.95 -5.39
CA LEU A 80 2.30 13.65 -5.84
C LEU A 80 3.82 13.66 -6.04
N TYR A 81 4.37 14.73 -6.65
CA TYR A 81 5.80 14.85 -6.97
C TYR A 81 6.59 15.64 -5.92
N THR A 82 6.05 15.80 -4.71
CA THR A 82 6.86 16.22 -3.56
C THR A 82 7.79 15.05 -3.18
N PRO A 83 9.12 15.23 -3.10
CA PRO A 83 10.07 14.10 -3.01
C PRO A 83 9.77 13.10 -1.90
N ALA A 84 9.43 13.57 -0.69
CA ALA A 84 9.09 12.70 0.43
C ALA A 84 7.76 11.94 0.22
N ILE A 85 6.76 12.59 -0.36
CA ILE A 85 5.45 11.98 -0.66
C ILE A 85 5.61 10.93 -1.75
N LEU A 86 6.32 11.26 -2.83
CA LEU A 86 6.59 10.34 -3.93
C LEU A 86 7.35 9.09 -3.44
N ALA A 87 8.42 9.30 -2.68
CA ALA A 87 9.18 8.20 -2.09
C ALA A 87 8.29 7.33 -1.17
N GLY A 88 7.45 7.96 -0.34
CA GLY A 88 6.48 7.26 0.51
C GLY A 88 5.48 6.43 -0.30
N LEU A 89 4.92 7.00 -1.38
CA LEU A 89 3.97 6.31 -2.27
C LEU A 89 4.62 5.14 -3.00
N ILE A 90 5.88 5.25 -3.44
CA ILE A 90 6.64 4.14 -4.03
C ILE A 90 6.82 3.02 -3.00
N MET A 91 7.22 3.34 -1.76
CA MET A 91 7.38 2.34 -0.71
C MET A 91 6.06 1.66 -0.34
N LEU A 92 4.96 2.42 -0.27
CA LEU A 92 3.62 1.87 -0.07
C LEU A 92 3.20 0.97 -1.23
N PHE A 93 3.46 1.39 -2.48
CA PHE A 93 3.20 0.58 -3.66
C PHE A 93 3.97 -0.74 -3.61
N ILE A 94 5.28 -0.72 -3.31
CA ILE A 94 6.09 -1.94 -3.17
C ILE A 94 5.51 -2.84 -2.07
N SER A 95 5.18 -2.29 -0.91
CA SER A 95 4.53 -3.05 0.16
C SER A 95 3.26 -3.74 -0.34
N ARG A 96 2.40 -3.02 -1.10
CA ARG A 96 1.15 -3.60 -1.62
C ARG A 96 1.40 -4.59 -2.74
N PHE A 97 2.39 -4.36 -3.59
CA PHE A 97 2.82 -5.32 -4.61
C PHE A 97 3.27 -6.65 -3.98
N LEU A 98 3.99 -6.61 -2.86
CA LEU A 98 4.45 -7.83 -2.17
C LEU A 98 3.33 -8.59 -1.43
N ILE A 99 2.20 -7.94 -1.10
CA ILE A 99 1.03 -8.60 -0.48
C ILE A 99 0.48 -9.72 -1.37
N GLY A 100 0.68 -9.65 -2.69
CA GLY A 100 0.22 -10.68 -3.63
C GLY A 100 0.75 -12.08 -3.29
N ILE A 101 1.93 -12.17 -2.66
CA ILE A 101 2.54 -13.44 -2.23
C ILE A 101 1.65 -14.15 -1.20
N PRO A 102 1.47 -13.63 0.04
CA PRO A 102 0.58 -14.28 1.01
C PRO A 102 -0.89 -14.25 0.57
N LEU A 103 -1.32 -13.25 -0.22
CA LEU A 103 -2.72 -13.17 -0.69
C LEU A 103 -3.09 -14.31 -1.63
N SER A 104 -2.14 -14.81 -2.43
CA SER A 104 -2.38 -15.95 -3.33
C SER A 104 -2.70 -17.26 -2.60
N VAL A 105 -2.33 -17.38 -1.32
CA VAL A 105 -2.50 -18.60 -0.52
C VAL A 105 -3.40 -18.42 0.71
N THR A 106 -3.83 -17.18 1.00
CA THR A 106 -4.69 -16.86 2.15
C THR A 106 -5.95 -16.11 1.73
N GLY A 107 -6.94 -16.06 2.62
CA GLY A 107 -8.14 -15.25 2.41
C GLY A 107 -7.89 -13.76 2.66
N VAL A 108 -8.59 -12.89 1.90
CA VAL A 108 -8.48 -11.42 2.01
C VAL A 108 -8.71 -10.94 3.43
N GLY A 109 -9.75 -11.43 4.11
CA GLY A 109 -10.10 -11.02 5.47
C GLY A 109 -8.99 -11.32 6.48
N LYS A 110 -8.51 -12.57 6.49
CA LYS A 110 -7.44 -13.04 7.38
C LYS A 110 -6.14 -12.26 7.17
N LEU A 111 -5.72 -12.08 5.91
CA LEU A 111 -4.51 -11.35 5.60
C LEU A 111 -4.62 -9.86 5.95
N THR A 112 -5.75 -9.23 5.62
CA THR A 112 -5.99 -7.81 5.92
C THR A 112 -5.99 -7.57 7.42
N ALA A 113 -6.64 -8.44 8.21
CA ALA A 113 -6.62 -8.36 9.65
C ALA A 113 -5.18 -8.40 10.19
N LEU A 114 -4.44 -9.47 9.86
CA LEU A 114 -3.06 -9.67 10.31
C LEU A 114 -2.15 -8.47 9.96
N LEU A 115 -2.20 -8.02 8.71
CA LEU A 115 -1.40 -6.88 8.25
C LEU A 115 -1.81 -5.59 8.94
N THR A 116 -3.10 -5.40 9.22
CA THR A 116 -3.57 -4.20 9.93
C THR A 116 -3.00 -4.15 11.34
N ALA A 117 -3.01 -5.25 12.11
CA ALA A 117 -2.42 -5.26 13.44
C ALA A 117 -0.91 -4.96 13.40
N LEU A 118 -0.17 -5.65 12.53
CA LEU A 118 1.27 -5.45 12.39
C LEU A 118 1.60 -4.01 11.98
N LEU A 119 0.80 -3.42 11.07
CA LEU A 119 0.97 -2.03 10.66
C LEU A 119 0.65 -1.06 11.79
N VAL A 120 -0.43 -1.26 12.55
CA VAL A 120 -0.78 -0.39 13.69
C VAL A 120 0.34 -0.39 14.72
N VAL A 121 0.83 -1.58 15.12
CA VAL A 121 1.93 -1.70 16.08
C VAL A 121 3.21 -1.10 15.52
N GLY A 122 3.57 -1.46 14.28
CA GLY A 122 4.80 -1.00 13.64
C GLY A 122 4.83 0.51 13.43
N THR A 123 3.72 1.11 13.01
CA THR A 123 3.59 2.57 12.83
C THR A 123 3.61 3.30 14.16
N ALA A 124 2.96 2.79 15.22
CA ALA A 124 3.03 3.38 16.55
C ALA A 124 4.48 3.41 17.08
N LEU A 125 5.20 2.28 16.97
CA LEU A 125 6.61 2.19 17.37
C LEU A 125 7.50 3.11 16.52
N ALA A 126 7.33 3.09 15.20
CA ALA A 126 8.07 3.97 14.30
C ALA A 126 7.80 5.45 14.60
N SER A 127 6.55 5.81 14.92
CA SER A 127 6.19 7.18 15.27
C SER A 127 6.82 7.63 16.58
N HIS A 128 6.84 6.75 17.59
CA HIS A 128 7.54 7.01 18.85
C HIS A 128 9.04 7.25 18.63
N ILE A 129 9.68 6.44 17.78
CA ILE A 129 11.13 6.50 17.55
C ILE A 129 11.51 7.70 16.68
N ILE A 130 10.82 7.91 15.56
CA ILE A 130 11.17 8.90 14.54
C ILE A 130 10.67 10.29 14.91
N PHE A 131 9.42 10.40 15.32
CA PHE A 131 8.77 11.69 15.61
C PHE A 131 8.76 12.04 17.10
N LYS A 132 9.26 11.13 17.97
CA LYS A 132 9.30 11.31 19.43
C LYS A 132 7.93 11.59 20.04
N GLU A 133 6.88 11.05 19.42
CA GLU A 133 5.51 11.19 19.93
C GLU A 133 5.36 10.45 21.26
N SER A 134 4.74 11.08 22.24
CA SER A 134 4.44 10.46 23.53
C SER A 134 3.06 9.79 23.47
N PHE A 135 3.03 8.48 23.71
CA PHE A 135 1.79 7.73 23.78
C PHE A 135 1.32 7.61 25.22
N SER A 136 0.07 8.01 25.48
CA SER A 136 -0.55 7.75 26.77
C SER A 136 -0.79 6.25 26.98
N VAL A 137 -0.87 5.81 28.24
CA VAL A 137 -1.19 4.42 28.60
C VAL A 137 -2.48 3.94 27.93
N ARG A 138 -3.46 4.83 27.72
CA ARG A 138 -4.72 4.52 27.02
C ARG A 138 -4.52 4.15 25.55
N VAL A 139 -3.59 4.82 24.87
CA VAL A 139 -3.26 4.50 23.47
C VAL A 139 -2.55 3.15 23.38
N GLY A 140 -1.64 2.88 24.33
CA GLY A 140 -1.00 1.56 24.44
C GLY A 140 -2.01 0.42 24.64
N LEU A 141 -2.97 0.61 25.54
CA LEU A 141 -4.08 -0.34 25.75
C LEU A 141 -4.96 -0.49 24.50
N GLY A 142 -5.24 0.61 23.79
CA GLY A 142 -5.98 0.58 22.52
C GLY A 142 -5.26 -0.23 21.43
N ILE A 143 -3.94 -0.07 21.30
CA ILE A 143 -3.12 -0.87 20.39
C ILE A 143 -3.18 -2.35 20.79
N ALA A 144 -3.03 -2.68 22.07
CA ALA A 144 -3.09 -4.06 22.57
C ALA A 144 -4.46 -4.71 22.29
N LEU A 145 -5.57 -4.00 22.53
CA LEU A 145 -6.91 -4.48 22.23
C LEU A 145 -7.14 -4.65 20.72
N GLY A 146 -6.64 -3.73 19.89
CA GLY A 146 -6.71 -3.85 18.44
C GLY A 146 -5.97 -5.07 17.91
N VAL A 147 -4.79 -5.36 18.47
CA VAL A 147 -4.02 -6.57 18.15
C VAL A 147 -4.79 -7.84 18.55
N LEU A 148 -5.35 -7.88 19.76
CA LEU A 148 -6.14 -9.02 20.24
C LEU A 148 -7.37 -9.27 19.36
N ALA A 149 -8.11 -8.22 18.99
CA ALA A 149 -9.26 -8.33 18.10
C ALA A 149 -8.87 -8.92 16.74
N VAL A 150 -7.71 -8.52 16.19
CA VAL A 150 -7.19 -9.06 14.93
C VAL A 150 -6.77 -10.52 15.04
N ILE A 151 -6.12 -10.93 16.14
CA ILE A 151 -5.75 -12.34 16.35
C ILE A 151 -7.02 -13.21 16.33
N LEU A 152 -8.06 -12.79 17.04
CA LEU A 152 -9.35 -13.48 17.07
C LEU A 152 -10.02 -13.55 15.69
N ILE A 153 -9.95 -12.48 14.89
CA ILE A 153 -10.47 -12.48 13.51
C ILE A 153 -9.65 -13.42 12.61
N GLY A 154 -8.34 -13.53 12.84
CA GLY A 154 -7.44 -14.37 12.04
C GLY A 154 -7.44 -15.86 12.39
N GLU A 155 -7.99 -16.24 13.55
CA GLU A 155 -8.17 -17.64 13.97
C GLU A 155 -9.35 -18.35 13.28
N ALA A 156 -10.30 -17.58 12.71
CA ALA A 156 -11.40 -18.10 11.90
C ALA A 156 -10.96 -18.58 10.51
#